data_AF-A0A0T6A1B5-F1
#
_entry.id   AF-A0A0T6A1B5-F1
#
_cell.length_a   1.000
_cell.length_b   1.000
_cell.length_c   1.000
_cell.angle_alpha   90.00
_cell.angle_beta   90.00
_cell.angle_gamma   90.00
#
_symmetry.space_group_name_H-M   'P 1'
#
loop_
_entity.id
_entity.type
_entity.pdbx_description
1 polymer ?
#
loop_
_entity_poly.entity_id
_entity_poly.type
_entity_poly.pdbx_seq_one_letter_code
_entity_poly.pdbx_strand_id
1 'polypeptide(L)'
;MRSKMLRNIVLVVALYAVAGFLLVRECAYGGGMGAPYKTCKCLGIEWELYDNRPADGPKKTICLGMVESTTCYRFDGGPVVECPR
;
A
#
# COMPACT_ATOMS: atom_id res chain seq x y z
N MET A 1 30.78 -26.67 9.83
CA MET A 1 30.74 -25.19 9.76
C MET A 1 29.82 -24.66 8.64
N ARG A 2 29.94 -25.14 7.39
CA ARG A 2 29.14 -24.67 6.22
C ARG A 2 27.62 -24.66 6.42
N SER A 3 27.03 -25.71 7.02
CA SER A 3 25.58 -25.80 7.24
C SER A 3 25.01 -24.74 8.20
N LYS A 4 25.75 -24.39 9.27
CA LYS A 4 25.32 -23.34 10.21
C LYS A 4 25.35 -21.95 9.56
N MET A 5 26.34 -21.69 8.72
CA MET A 5 26.47 -20.44 7.97
C MET A 5 25.35 -20.29 6.94
N LEU A 6 25.03 -21.36 6.20
CA LEU A 6 23.92 -21.35 5.23
C LEU A 6 22.57 -21.12 5.92
N ARG A 7 22.32 -21.79 7.05
CA ARG A 7 21.11 -21.60 7.85
C ARG A 7 20.95 -20.16 8.32
N ASN A 8 22.02 -19.53 8.79
CA ASN A 8 21.98 -18.15 9.25
C ASN A 8 21.70 -17.17 8.09
N ILE A 9 22.30 -17.39 6.92
CA ILE A 9 22.03 -16.56 5.73
C ILE A 9 20.55 -16.67 5.34
N VAL A 10 20.02 -17.89 5.28
CA VAL A 10 18.60 -18.11 4.95
C VAL A 10 17.68 -17.44 5.96
N LEU A 11 17.99 -17.54 7.26
CA LEU A 11 17.22 -16.88 8.31
C LEU A 11 17.23 -15.36 8.18
N VAL A 12 18.40 -14.77 7.91
CA VAL A 12 18.54 -13.32 7.72
C VAL A 12 17.74 -12.86 6.51
N VAL A 13 17.86 -13.54 5.37
CA VAL A 13 17.10 -13.20 4.14
C VAL A 13 15.60 -13.33 4.38
N ALA A 14 15.15 -14.39 5.04
CA ALA A 14 13.74 -14.57 5.38
C ALA A 14 13.23 -13.45 6.31
N LEU A 15 14.01 -13.03 7.31
CA LEU A 15 13.68 -11.92 8.20
C LEU A 15 13.51 -10.61 7.44
N TYR A 16 14.42 -10.28 6.52
CA TYR A 16 14.30 -9.09 5.68
C TYR A 16 13.09 -9.14 4.75
N ALA A 17 12.80 -10.29 4.15
CA ALA A 17 11.63 -10.46 3.31
C ALA A 17 10.31 -10.27 4.10
N VAL A 18 10.21 -10.86 5.29
CA VAL A 18 9.05 -10.70 6.18
C VAL A 18 8.91 -9.26 6.65
N ALA A 19 10.01 -8.63 7.07
CA ALA A 19 10.00 -7.23 7.48
C ALA A 19 9.54 -6.31 6.34
N GLY A 20 10.06 -6.52 5.12
CA GLY A 20 9.64 -5.77 3.93
C GLY A 20 8.15 -5.97 3.63
N PHE A 21 7.66 -7.22 3.69
CA PHE A 21 6.25 -7.53 3.45
C PHE A 21 5.32 -6.85 4.46
N LEU A 22 5.68 -6.82 5.74
CA LEU A 22 4.88 -6.18 6.80
C LEU A 22 4.80 -4.65 6.67
N LEU A 23 5.72 -4.06 5.89
CA LEU A 23 5.77 -2.63 5.61
C LEU A 23 5.02 -2.24 4.33
N VAL A 24 4.55 -3.20 3.53
CA VAL A 24 3.71 -2.92 2.36
C VAL A 24 2.27 -2.72 2.82
N ARG A 25 1.76 -1.49 2.68
CA ARG A 25 0.37 -1.14 3.02
C ARG A 25 -0.32 -0.56 1.79
N GLU A 26 -1.57 -0.92 1.59
CA GLU A 26 -2.39 -0.25 0.57
C GLU A 26 -2.65 1.19 0.99
N CYS A 27 -2.32 2.15 0.13
CA CYS A 27 -2.41 3.57 0.44
C CYS A 27 -3.62 4.20 -0.25
N ALA A 28 -3.60 4.23 -1.58
CA ALA A 28 -4.75 4.65 -2.37
C ALA A 28 -5.39 3.49 -3.12
N TYR A 29 -6.72 3.45 -3.15
CA TYR A 29 -7.49 2.48 -3.91
C TYR A 29 -8.87 3.03 -4.28
N GLY A 30 -9.29 2.81 -5.54
CA GLY A 30 -10.63 3.14 -6.02
C GLY A 30 -10.65 4.35 -6.94
N GLY A 31 -11.77 5.08 -6.96
CA GLY A 31 -11.97 6.28 -7.78
C GLY A 31 -12.50 6.05 -9.20
N GLY A 32 -12.64 4.79 -9.63
CA GLY A 32 -13.25 4.46 -10.92
C GLY A 32 -14.78 4.42 -10.86
N MET A 33 -15.47 4.86 -11.92
CA MET A 33 -16.93 4.85 -12.08
C MET A 33 -17.73 5.38 -10.86
N GLY A 34 -17.22 6.42 -10.18
CA GLY A 34 -17.86 6.98 -8.97
C GLY A 34 -17.80 6.07 -7.74
N ALA A 35 -16.98 5.01 -7.78
CA ALA A 35 -16.72 4.17 -6.62
C ALA A 35 -15.98 4.94 -5.52
N PRO A 36 -16.12 4.51 -4.25
CA PRO A 36 -15.37 5.09 -3.14
C PRO A 36 -13.88 5.16 -3.44
N TYR A 37 -13.26 6.25 -3.01
CA TYR A 37 -11.83 6.46 -3.16
C TYR A 37 -11.19 6.56 -1.78
N LYS A 38 -10.23 5.69 -1.51
CA LYS A 38 -9.40 5.74 -0.30
C LYS A 38 -8.03 6.25 -0.68
N THR A 39 -7.43 7.09 0.16
CA THR A 39 -6.03 7.51 0.07
C THR A 39 -5.39 7.55 1.46
N CYS A 40 -4.06 7.65 1.52
CA CYS A 40 -3.34 7.67 2.77
C CYS A 40 -2.20 8.70 2.76
N LYS A 41 -1.73 9.06 3.95
CA LYS A 41 -0.48 9.81 4.13
C LYS A 41 0.62 8.82 4.48
N CYS A 42 1.50 8.54 3.52
CA CYS A 42 2.60 7.58 3.68
C CYS A 42 3.84 8.26 4.28
N LEU A 43 4.36 7.70 5.37
CA LEU A 43 5.68 7.99 5.94
C LEU A 43 6.68 6.95 5.42
N GLY A 44 7.15 7.17 4.20
CA GLY A 44 8.01 6.23 3.47
C GLY A 44 8.02 6.53 1.98
N ILE A 45 7.97 5.48 1.17
CA ILE A 45 7.90 5.58 -0.28
C ILE A 45 6.49 5.19 -0.72
N GLU A 46 5.78 6.11 -1.37
CA GLU A 46 4.55 5.77 -2.08
C GLU A 46 4.88 5.29 -3.49
N TRP A 47 4.33 4.14 -3.87
CA TRP A 47 4.52 3.51 -5.17
C TRP A 47 3.16 3.30 -5.84
N GLU A 48 2.99 3.85 -7.03
CA GLU A 48 1.81 3.61 -7.88
C GLU A 48 1.89 2.26 -8.60
N LEU A 49 0.96 1.35 -8.30
CA LEU A 49 0.88 0.06 -8.98
C LEU A 49 0.26 0.21 -10.37
N TYR A 50 -0.82 0.98 -10.46
CA TYR A 50 -1.47 1.35 -11.71
C TYR A 50 -2.38 2.56 -11.51
N ASP A 51 -2.62 3.28 -12.61
CA ASP A 51 -3.58 4.36 -12.70
C ASP A 51 -4.44 4.19 -13.96
N ASN A 52 -5.67 3.71 -13.78
CA ASN A 52 -6.65 3.54 -14.85
C ASN A 52 -7.72 4.64 -14.84
N ARG A 53 -7.50 5.76 -14.13
CA ARG A 53 -8.44 6.89 -14.09
C ARG A 53 -8.87 7.39 -15.47
N PRO A 54 -8.02 7.41 -16.52
CA PRO A 54 -8.43 7.84 -17.86
C PRO A 54 -9.55 7.00 -18.50
N ALA A 55 -9.78 5.77 -18.03
CA ALA A 55 -10.81 4.86 -18.53
C ALA A 55 -11.98 4.69 -17.54
N ASP A 56 -12.24 5.71 -16.71
CA ASP A 56 -13.12 5.62 -15.54
C ASP A 56 -12.75 4.46 -14.59
N GLY A 57 -11.49 3.99 -14.66
CA GLY A 57 -10.99 2.87 -13.90
C GLY A 57 -10.38 3.29 -12.55
N PRO A 58 -10.12 2.33 -11.66
CA PRO A 58 -9.54 2.63 -10.37
C PRO A 58 -8.05 3.01 -10.48
N LYS A 59 -7.57 3.73 -9.47
CA LYS A 59 -6.15 3.89 -9.17
C LYS A 59 -5.77 3.02 -7.98
N LYS A 60 -4.54 2.49 -7.97
CA LYS A 60 -4.00 1.80 -6.79
C LYS A 60 -2.56 2.23 -6.50
N THR A 61 -2.32 2.66 -5.26
CA THR A 61 -0.98 2.96 -4.74
C THR A 61 -0.72 2.18 -3.45
N ILE A 62 0.54 1.85 -3.22
CA ILE A 62 1.02 1.22 -2.00
C ILE A 62 2.00 2.14 -1.29
N CYS A 63 1.96 2.12 0.03
CA CYS A 63 2.97 2.72 0.89
C CYS A 63 3.96 1.62 1.32
N LEU A 64 5.24 1.83 1.01
CA LEU A 64 6.35 1.07 1.56
C LEU A 64 6.85 1.82 2.80
N GLY A 65 6.28 1.49 3.96
CA GLY A 65 6.57 2.20 5.21
C GLY A 65 5.39 2.22 6.18
N MET A 66 5.25 3.34 6.89
CA MET A 66 4.16 3.55 7.85
C MET A 66 3.07 4.44 7.25
N VAL A 67 1.81 4.12 7.52
CA VAL A 67 0.68 4.99 7.15
C VAL A 67 0.35 5.86 8.36
N GLU A 68 0.49 7.17 8.23
CA GLU A 68 0.21 8.15 9.29
C GLU A 68 -1.29 8.37 9.46
N SER A 69 -1.99 8.54 8.34
CA SER A 69 -3.43 8.77 8.33
C SER A 69 -4.05 8.19 7.07
N THR A 70 -5.33 7.83 7.17
CA THR A 70 -6.14 7.37 6.04
C THR A 70 -7.32 8.31 5.87
N THR A 71 -7.58 8.70 4.63
CA THR A 71 -8.73 9.55 4.27
C THR A 71 -9.55 8.83 3.22
N CYS A 72 -10.86 8.77 3.42
CA CYS A 72 -11.79 8.20 2.45
C CYS A 72 -12.68 9.28 1.87
N TYR A 73 -13.00 9.12 0.60
CA TYR A 73 -13.83 10.00 -0.19
C TYR A 73 -14.96 9.19 -0.82
N ARG A 74 -16.13 9.81 -0.98
CA ARG A 74 -17.29 9.15 -1.59
C ARG A 74 -17.01 8.69 -3.03
N PHE A 75 -16.19 9.46 -3.75
CA PHE A 75 -15.62 9.20 -5.08
C PHE A 75 -14.35 10.04 -5.24
N ASP A 76 -13.55 9.84 -6.29
CA ASP A 76 -12.33 10.63 -6.53
C ASP A 76 -12.65 12.13 -6.66
N GLY A 77 -12.01 12.98 -5.87
CA GLY A 77 -12.31 14.42 -5.76
C GLY A 77 -13.63 14.78 -5.04
N GLY A 78 -14.35 13.80 -4.49
CA GLY A 78 -15.61 14.01 -3.76
C GLY A 78 -15.45 14.49 -2.32
N PRO A 79 -16.53 14.57 -1.52
CA PRO A 79 -16.44 14.92 -0.11
C PRO A 79 -15.80 13.78 0.71
N VAL A 80 -15.11 14.17 1.78
CA VAL A 80 -14.54 13.24 2.77
C VAL A 80 -15.69 12.51 3.49
N VAL A 81 -15.57 11.19 3.61
CA VAL A 81 -16.50 10.30 4.31
C VAL A 81 -15.74 9.42 5.30
N GLU A 82 -16.45 8.82 6.25
CA GLU A 82 -15.86 7.80 7.11
C GLU A 82 -15.37 6.61 6.29
N CYS A 83 -14.17 6.12 6.62
CA CYS A 83 -13.64 4.92 5.98
C CYS A 83 -14.45 3.69 6.43
N PRO A 84 -14.82 2.79 5.50
CA PRO A 84 -15.41 1.52 5.86
C PRO A 84 -14.43 0.74 6.77
N ARG A 85 -14.97 0.16 7.86
CA ARG A 85 -14.21 -0.65 8.80
C ARG A 85 -13.87 -2.01 8.23
#